data_AF-A0AAW0GIP4-F1
#
_entry.id   AF-A0AAW0GIP4-F1
#
_cell.length_a   1.000
_cell.length_b   1.000
_cell.length_c   1.000
_cell.angle_alpha   90.00
_cell.angle_beta   90.00
_cell.angle_gamma   90.00
#
_symmetry.space_group_name_H-M   'P 1'
#
loop_
_entity.id
_entity.type
_entity.pdbx_description
1 polymer ?
#
loop_
_entity_poly.entity_id
_entity_poly.type
_entity_poly.pdbx_seq_one_letter_code
_entity_poly.pdbx_strand_id
1 'polypeptide(L)'
;MSALLRRLRGGNLEVFKFSVYVFFPVALMIHFGDPDWYNRHVTPYKDHIFPPDSKLVTKLPTDHAALKEELAKIKARKLERIAERGNEKSDSS
;
A
#
# COMPACT_ATOMS: atom_id res chain seq x y z
N MET A 1 15.46 46.90 14.35
CA MET A 1 14.85 45.56 14.50
C MET A 1 13.40 45.70 14.91
N SER A 2 12.49 45.13 14.10
CA SER A 2 11.04 45.42 14.03
C SER A 2 10.28 45.25 15.36
N ALA A 3 9.46 46.25 15.72
CA ALA A 3 8.59 46.26 16.91
C ALA A 3 7.55 45.14 16.93
N LEU A 4 7.22 44.58 15.76
CA LEU A 4 6.27 43.48 15.59
C LEU A 4 6.72 42.20 16.31
N LEU A 5 8.03 41.92 16.30
CA LEU A 5 8.63 40.76 16.96
C LEU A 5 8.62 40.86 18.49
N ARG A 6 8.48 42.07 19.05
CA ARG A 6 8.44 42.30 20.50
C ARG A 6 7.07 42.01 21.09
N ARG A 7 6.00 42.19 20.30
CA ARG A 7 4.60 41.92 20.69
C ARG A 7 4.27 40.43 20.74
N LEU A 8 5.09 39.61 20.07
CA LEU A 8 5.03 38.15 20.07
C LEU A 8 5.92 37.49 21.14
N ARG A 9 6.40 38.25 22.13
CA ARG A 9 7.14 37.71 23.29
C ARG A 9 6.24 37.75 24.53
N GLY A 10 6.22 36.65 25.30
CA GLY A 10 5.33 36.47 26.46
C GLY A 10 4.05 35.69 26.11
N GLY A 11 2.96 35.89 26.86
CA GLY A 11 1.72 35.10 26.75
C GLY A 11 1.09 35.02 25.36
N ASN A 12 1.27 36.02 24.48
CA ASN A 12 0.80 35.95 23.09
C ASN A 12 1.44 34.80 22.29
N LEU A 13 2.69 34.47 22.59
CA LEU A 13 3.39 33.34 21.96
C LEU A 13 2.80 32.01 22.45
N GLU A 14 2.46 31.94 23.73
CA GLU A 14 1.87 30.75 24.33
C GLU A 14 0.47 30.47 23.77
N VAL A 15 -0.36 31.50 23.60
CA VAL A 15 -1.67 31.39 22.96
C VAL A 15 -1.55 30.95 21.50
N PHE A 16 -0.58 31.48 20.75
CA PHE A 16 -0.33 31.05 19.38
C PHE A 16 0.10 29.56 19.33
N LYS A 17 1.07 29.16 20.16
CA LYS A 17 1.52 27.77 20.23
C LYS A 17 0.38 26.83 20.61
N PHE A 18 -0.43 27.21 21.59
CA PHE A 18 -1.60 26.43 22.01
C PHE A 18 -2.62 26.28 20.87
N SER A 19 -2.89 27.38 20.16
CA SER A 19 -3.78 27.37 19.00
C SER A 19 -3.23 26.42 17.92
N VAL A 20 -1.94 26.47 17.62
CA VAL A 20 -1.31 25.51 16.68
C VAL A 20 -1.46 24.08 17.20
N TYR A 21 -1.17 23.81 18.47
CA TYR A 21 -1.27 22.45 19.02
C TYR A 21 -2.69 21.87 18.98
N VAL A 22 -3.73 22.70 19.10
CA VAL A 22 -5.12 22.25 19.01
C VAL A 22 -5.59 22.18 17.57
N PHE A 23 -5.43 23.26 16.80
CA PHE A 23 -6.02 23.36 15.46
C PHE A 23 -5.23 22.60 14.41
N PHE A 24 -3.90 22.46 14.54
CA PHE A 24 -3.10 21.73 13.56
C PHE A 24 -3.53 20.27 13.43
N PRO A 25 -3.59 19.46 14.51
CA PRO A 25 -4.04 18.07 14.38
C PRO A 25 -5.51 17.97 13.94
N VAL A 26 -6.38 18.87 14.40
CA VAL A 26 -7.80 18.89 13.98
C VAL A 26 -7.94 19.19 12.50
N ALA A 27 -7.21 20.19 11.98
CA ALA A 27 -7.22 20.55 10.57
C ALA A 27 -6.64 19.43 9.71
N LEU A 28 -5.57 18.77 10.16
CA LEU A 28 -5.05 17.58 9.50
C LEU A 28 -6.11 16.47 9.47
N MET A 29 -6.84 16.23 10.56
CA MET A 29 -7.86 15.19 10.59
C MET A 29 -9.04 15.51 9.67
N ILE A 30 -9.45 16.77 9.56
CA ILE A 30 -10.51 17.19 8.63
C ILE A 30 -10.04 17.03 7.17
N HIS A 31 -8.78 17.36 6.88
CA HIS A 31 -8.25 17.30 5.52
C HIS A 31 -7.93 15.87 5.07
N PHE A 32 -7.22 15.10 5.89
CA PHE A 32 -6.75 13.76 5.58
C PHE A 32 -7.68 12.64 6.06
N GLY A 33 -8.65 12.96 6.93
CA GLY A 33 -9.65 12.00 7.41
C GLY A 33 -10.84 11.82 6.47
N ASP A 34 -10.89 12.57 5.36
CA ASP A 34 -11.86 12.36 4.30
C ASP A 34 -11.65 10.97 3.66
N PRO A 35 -12.64 10.06 3.71
CA PRO A 35 -12.57 8.76 3.04
C PRO A 35 -12.25 8.87 1.55
N ASP A 36 -12.71 9.94 0.89
CA ASP A 36 -12.45 10.17 -0.53
C ASP A 36 -10.99 10.58 -0.79
N TRP A 37 -10.35 11.28 0.14
CA TRP A 37 -8.92 11.57 0.05
C TRP A 37 -8.11 10.28 0.13
N TYR A 38 -8.42 9.41 1.09
CA TYR A 38 -7.75 8.12 1.27
C TYR A 38 -7.90 7.24 0.02
N ASN A 39 -9.12 7.11 -0.50
CA ASN A 39 -9.40 6.29 -1.68
C ASN A 39 -8.67 6.77 -2.94
N ARG A 40 -8.47 8.07 -3.09
CA ARG A 40 -7.78 8.64 -4.26
C ARG A 40 -6.26 8.58 -4.17
N HIS A 41 -5.69 8.71 -2.98
CA HIS A 41 -4.24 8.87 -2.82
C HIS A 41 -3.54 7.63 -2.26
N VAL A 42 -4.21 6.85 -1.41
CA VAL A 42 -3.61 5.70 -0.73
C VAL A 42 -3.95 4.39 -1.42
N THR A 43 -5.22 4.17 -1.78
CA THR A 43 -5.67 2.92 -2.41
C THR A 43 -4.92 2.57 -3.70
N PRO A 44 -4.66 3.52 -4.64
CA PRO A 44 -3.92 3.19 -5.87
C PRO A 44 -2.48 2.76 -5.60
N TYR A 45 -1.89 3.22 -4.49
CA TYR A 45 -0.54 2.83 -4.11
C TYR A 45 -0.45 1.35 -3.68
N LYS A 46 -1.57 0.77 -3.20
CA LYS A 46 -1.66 -0.67 -2.92
C LYS A 46 -1.29 -1.51 -4.14
N ASP A 47 -1.73 -1.10 -5.33
CA ASP A 47 -1.55 -1.86 -6.56
C ASP A 47 -0.10 -1.82 -7.08
N HIS A 48 0.71 -0.89 -6.57
CA HIS A 48 2.14 -0.83 -6.87
C HIS A 48 2.97 -1.74 -5.95
N ILE A 49 2.51 -1.99 -4.72
CA ILE A 49 3.24 -2.79 -3.73
C ILE A 49 2.82 -4.26 -3.79
N PHE A 50 1.52 -4.51 -3.96
CA PHE A 50 0.95 -5.84 -3.90
C PHE A 50 0.64 -6.39 -5.29
N PRO A 51 0.80 -7.70 -5.52
CA PRO A 51 0.27 -8.34 -6.71
C PRO A 51 -1.24 -8.04 -6.84
N PRO A 52 -1.77 -7.87 -8.06
CA PRO A 52 -3.19 -7.63 -8.25
C PRO A 52 -4.01 -8.74 -7.59
N ASP A 53 -5.17 -8.36 -7.01
CA ASP A 53 -5.96 -9.26 -6.16
C ASP A 53 -6.41 -10.53 -6.91
N SER A 54 -6.48 -10.49 -8.24
CA SER A 54 -6.73 -11.66 -9.10
C SER A 54 -5.68 -12.77 -9.01
N LYS A 55 -4.46 -12.44 -8.55
CA LYS A 55 -3.37 -13.40 -8.33
C LYS A 55 -3.34 -13.95 -6.91
N LEU A 56 -4.12 -13.39 -5.99
CA LEU A 56 -4.20 -13.88 -4.62
C LEU A 56 -5.04 -15.16 -4.59
N VAL A 57 -4.46 -16.26 -4.10
CA VAL A 57 -5.18 -17.52 -3.91
C VAL A 57 -5.97 -17.41 -2.61
N THR A 58 -7.22 -16.91 -2.70
CA THR A 58 -8.08 -16.70 -1.52
C THR A 58 -8.68 -18.00 -0.96
N LYS A 59 -8.76 -19.06 -1.77
CA LYS A 59 -9.29 -20.36 -1.37
C LYS A 59 -8.18 -21.38 -1.28
N LEU A 60 -7.65 -21.57 -0.08
CA LEU A 60 -6.66 -22.61 0.19
C LEU A 60 -7.36 -23.97 0.39
N PRO A 61 -6.80 -25.07 -0.12
CA PRO A 61 -7.29 -26.40 0.20
C PRO A 61 -7.13 -26.66 1.70
N THR A 62 -8.23 -26.96 2.39
CA THR A 62 -8.22 -27.29 3.82
C THR A 62 -8.07 -28.79 4.09
N ASP A 63 -8.29 -29.62 3.07
CA ASP A 63 -8.14 -31.07 3.13
C ASP A 63 -6.86 -31.56 2.46
N HIS A 64 -6.28 -32.63 3.00
CA HIS A 64 -5.00 -33.17 2.58
C HIS A 64 -5.06 -33.85 1.21
N ALA A 65 -6.19 -34.47 0.85
CA ALA A 65 -6.37 -35.04 -0.49
C ALA A 65 -6.41 -33.92 -1.55
N ALA A 66 -7.21 -32.88 -1.31
CA ALA A 66 -7.30 -31.70 -2.17
C ALA A 66 -5.95 -30.97 -2.33
N LEU A 67 -5.15 -30.88 -1.26
CA LEU A 67 -3.82 -30.28 -1.31
C LEU A 67 -2.86 -31.03 -2.24
N LYS A 68 -2.85 -32.37 -2.18
CA LYS A 68 -2.00 -33.20 -3.04
C LYS A 68 -2.38 -33.05 -4.52
N GLU A 69 -3.67 -32.99 -4.81
CA GLU A 69 -4.17 -32.80 -6.17
C GLU A 69 -3.75 -31.43 -6.73
N GLU A 70 -3.93 -30.35 -5.97
CA GLU A 70 -3.50 -29.01 -6.39
C GLU A 70 -1.98 -28.93 -6.57
N LEU A 71 -1.20 -29.55 -5.68
CA LEU A 71 0.26 -29.63 -5.83
C LEU A 71 0.68 -30.37 -7.11
N ALA A 72 -0.01 -31.46 -7.46
CA ALA A 72 0.26 -32.18 -8.71
C ALA A 72 -0.03 -31.29 -9.93
N LYS A 73 -1.15 -30.56 -9.94
CA LYS A 73 -1.50 -29.60 -11.00
C LYS A 73 -0.49 -28.46 -11.12
N ILE A 74 0.00 -27.92 -10.00
CA ILE A 74 1.03 -26.87 -9.99
C ILE A 74 2.36 -27.39 -10.58
N LYS A 75 2.76 -28.61 -10.21
CA LYS A 75 3.99 -29.24 -10.73
C LYS A 75 3.91 -29.49 -12.23
N ALA A 76 2.78 -30.01 -12.73
CA ALA A 76 2.57 -30.24 -14.16
C ALA A 76 2.70 -28.94 -14.97
N ARG A 77 1.98 -27.89 -14.57
CA ARG A 77 2.07 -26.54 -15.21
C ARG A 77 3.47 -25.95 -15.20
N LYS A 78 4.26 -26.22 -14.15
CA LYS A 78 5.65 -25.76 -14.07
C LYS A 78 6.53 -26.50 -15.08
N LEU A 79 6.32 -27.80 -15.25
CA LEU A 79 7.10 -28.63 -16.18
C LEU A 79 6.85 -28.19 -17.64
N GLU A 80 5.59 -27.96 -18.00
CA GLU A 80 5.17 -27.47 -19.31
C GLU A 80 5.85 -26.14 -19.66
N ARG A 81 5.79 -25.15 -18.77
CA ARG A 81 6.46 -23.86 -18.97
C ARG A 81 7.98 -23.95 -19.11
N ILE A 82 8.61 -24.92 -18.44
CA ILE A 82 10.06 -25.14 -18.56
C ILE A 82 10.38 -25.74 -19.93
N ALA A 83 9.56 -26.69 -20.40
CA ALA A 83 9.72 -27.30 -21.71
C ALA A 83 9.55 -26.26 -22.84
N GLU A 84 8.51 -25.41 -22.78
CA GLU A 84 8.28 -24.32 -23.74
C GLU A 84 9.49 -23.37 -23.84
N ARG A 85 10.01 -22.92 -22.70
CA ARG A 85 11.20 -22.04 -22.64
C ARG A 85 12.49 -22.72 -23.12
N GLY A 86 12.57 -24.05 -22.99
CA GLY A 86 13.68 -24.83 -23.50
C GLY A 86 13.65 -24.91 -25.03
N ASN A 87 12.47 -25.12 -25.59
CA ASN A 87 12.25 -25.27 -27.03
C ASN A 87 12.43 -23.94 -27.79
N GLU A 88 11.97 -22.81 -27.23
CA GLU A 88 12.22 -21.48 -27.80
C GLU A 88 13.71 -21.12 -27.87
N LYS A 89 14.51 -21.60 -26.90
CA LYS A 89 15.96 -21.33 -26.91
C LYS A 89 16.70 -22.16 -27.95
N SER A 90 16.28 -23.40 -28.20
CA SER A 90 16.90 -24.27 -29.20
C SER A 90 16.57 -23.87 -30.65
N ASP A 91 15.41 -23.27 -30.91
CA ASP A 91 15.04 -22.77 -32.25
C ASP A 91 15.72 -21.43 -32.62
N SER A 92 16.30 -20.72 -31.63
CA SER A 92 16.96 -19.42 -31.82
C SER A 92 18.49 -19.48 -31.91
N SER A 93 19.10 -20.68 -31.87
CA SER A 93 20.56 -20.90 -31.93
C SER A 93 20.98 -21.67 -33.18
#